data_AF-A0A8J4XZB3-F1
#
_entry.id   AF-A0A8J4XZB3-F1
#
_cell.length_a   1.000
_cell.length_b   1.000
_cell.length_c   1.000
_cell.angle_alpha   90.00
_cell.angle_beta   90.00
_cell.angle_gamma   90.00
#
_symmetry.space_group_name_H-M   'P 1'
#
loop_
_entity.id
_entity.type
_entity.pdbx_description
1 polymer ?
#
loop_
_entity_poly.entity_id
_entity_poly.type
_entity_poly.pdbx_seq_one_letter_code
_entity_poly.pdbx_strand_id
1 'polypeptide(L)'
;MGLCEGALLKTLYLHEEDQLCLRALVKLCDVVRRLHACGITHGDIHAGNVMVDADEEGEMEVTLLDFGLAERHTDVARQMDDVFALVKHALRLLPETEELSGVRWALQGAANLSTVEDLLGDALRLHQASNAVPSASLLLPYASHDLGDPVYEGLSASARHPRRRTSPTCPRHRSLKTPSCRYPGARPAPTITPTITPTLAPSMPGGGRTHTLNINGVV
;
A
#
# COMPACT_ATOMS: atom_id res chain seq x y z
N MET A 1 12.86 -15.08 25.02
CA MET A 1 12.45 -14.07 24.01
C MET A 1 11.80 -12.94 24.80
N GLY A 2 12.25 -11.70 24.62
CA GLY A 2 11.64 -10.54 25.28
C GLY A 2 10.22 -10.31 24.78
N LEU A 3 9.33 -9.84 25.63
CA LEU A 3 8.04 -9.31 25.20
C LEU A 3 8.35 -8.08 24.35
N CYS A 4 7.93 -8.10 23.09
CA CYS A 4 7.99 -6.91 22.27
C CYS A 4 6.73 -6.09 22.55
N GLU A 5 6.91 -4.83 22.87
CA GLU A 5 5.83 -3.86 22.95
C GLU A 5 5.39 -3.48 21.53
N GLY A 6 4.14 -3.02 21.39
CA GLY A 6 3.57 -2.63 20.09
C GLY A 6 2.35 -3.45 19.65
N ALA A 7 1.80 -3.04 18.50
CA ALA A 7 0.64 -3.64 17.88
C ALA A 7 1.01 -4.32 16.55
N LEU A 8 0.31 -5.42 16.21
CA LEU A 8 0.45 -6.00 14.88
C LEU A 8 -0.09 -5.04 13.82
N LEU A 9 0.55 -4.99 12.65
CA LEU A 9 0.07 -4.22 11.50
C LEU A 9 -1.37 -4.61 11.12
N LYS A 10 -1.73 -5.89 11.33
CA LYS A 10 -3.10 -6.38 11.15
C LYS A 10 -4.09 -5.69 12.07
N THR A 11 -3.69 -5.37 13.30
CA THR A 11 -4.53 -4.63 14.25
C THR A 11 -4.72 -3.19 13.78
N LEU A 12 -3.67 -2.55 13.27
CA LEU A 12 -3.76 -1.21 12.69
C LEU A 12 -4.71 -1.17 11.49
N TYR A 13 -4.69 -2.19 10.63
CA TYR A 13 -5.68 -2.32 9.53
C TYR A 13 -7.13 -2.40 10.01
N LEU A 14 -7.37 -3.00 11.18
CA LEU A 14 -8.72 -3.13 11.73
C LEU A 14 -9.24 -1.82 12.34
N HIS A 15 -8.32 -0.96 12.77
CA HIS A 15 -8.63 0.35 13.33
C HIS A 15 -8.59 1.49 12.30
N GLU A 16 -8.38 1.18 11.02
CA GLU A 16 -8.34 2.17 9.92
C GLU A 16 -7.25 3.24 10.13
N GLU A 17 -6.13 2.84 10.76
CA GLU A 17 -4.98 3.70 11.05
C GLU A 17 -4.05 3.81 9.82
N ASP A 18 -4.58 4.28 8.70
CA ASP A 18 -3.91 4.23 7.39
C ASP A 18 -2.55 4.95 7.39
N GLN A 19 -2.45 6.09 8.07
CA GLN A 19 -1.19 6.83 8.19
C GLN A 19 -0.10 6.02 8.92
N LEU A 20 -0.44 5.39 10.05
CA LEU A 20 0.50 4.54 10.78
C LEU A 20 0.89 3.32 9.96
N CYS A 21 -0.06 2.74 9.24
CA CYS A 21 0.20 1.60 8.36
C CYS A 21 1.16 1.95 7.23
N LEU A 22 0.99 3.10 6.57
CA LEU A 22 1.89 3.57 5.52
C LEU A 22 3.30 3.82 6.05
N ARG A 23 3.42 4.49 7.21
CA ARG A 23 4.72 4.72 7.89
C ARG A 23 5.40 3.39 8.23
N ALA A 24 4.64 2.43 8.73
CA ALA A 24 5.17 1.11 9.05
C ALA A 24 5.68 0.37 7.80
N LEU A 25 4.95 0.45 6.67
CA LEU A 25 5.40 -0.17 5.41
C LEU A 25 6.69 0.47 4.86
N VAL A 26 6.86 1.79 5.00
CA VAL A 26 8.12 2.47 4.65
C VAL A 26 9.28 1.90 5.48
N LYS A 27 9.14 1.82 6.82
CA LYS A 27 10.17 1.24 7.69
C LYS A 27 10.40 -0.24 7.42
N LEU A 28 9.35 -0.98 7.05
CA LEU A 28 9.45 -2.39 6.69
C LEU A 28 10.29 -2.60 5.42
N CYS A 29 10.22 -1.69 4.44
CA CYS A 29 11.08 -1.76 3.24
C CYS A 29 12.57 -1.79 3.63
N ASP A 30 12.96 -0.99 4.62
CA ASP A 30 14.33 -0.94 5.13
C ASP A 30 14.73 -2.21 5.89
N VAL A 31 13.83 -2.77 6.69
CA VAL A 31 14.02 -4.09 7.35
C VAL A 31 14.23 -5.19 6.31
N VAL A 32 13.38 -5.27 5.29
CA VAL A 32 13.47 -6.28 4.23
C VAL A 32 14.73 -6.09 3.40
N ARG A 33 15.14 -4.84 3.12
CA ARG A 33 16.39 -4.55 2.40
C ARG A 33 17.61 -5.06 3.15
N ARG A 34 17.66 -4.87 4.47
CA ARG A 34 18.71 -5.44 5.32
C ARG A 34 18.69 -6.97 5.31
N LEU A 35 17.51 -7.57 5.39
CA LEU A 35 17.35 -9.02 5.33
C LEU A 35 17.90 -9.59 4.01
N HIS A 36 17.52 -8.98 2.89
CA HIS A 36 18.00 -9.34 1.55
C HIS A 36 19.51 -9.13 1.39
N ALA A 37 20.07 -8.07 1.96
CA ALA A 37 21.52 -7.83 1.97
C ALA A 37 22.31 -8.90 2.74
N CYS A 38 21.67 -9.55 3.73
CA CYS A 38 22.22 -10.72 4.41
C CYS A 38 22.04 -12.04 3.62
N GLY A 39 21.46 -12.00 2.41
CA GLY A 39 21.15 -13.17 1.61
C GLY A 39 20.03 -14.01 2.22
N ILE A 40 19.09 -13.38 2.92
CA ILE A 40 17.93 -14.03 3.52
C ILE A 40 16.67 -13.46 2.87
N THR A 41 15.71 -14.33 2.54
CA THR A 41 14.34 -13.95 2.15
C THR A 41 13.39 -14.41 3.24
N HIS A 42 12.37 -13.62 3.54
CA HIS A 42 11.43 -13.97 4.61
C HIS A 42 10.42 -15.02 4.15
N GLY A 43 9.82 -14.84 2.97
CA GLY A 43 8.90 -15.81 2.36
C GLY A 43 7.49 -15.85 2.96
N ASP A 44 7.19 -15.01 3.96
CA ASP A 44 5.88 -14.96 4.62
C ASP A 44 5.55 -13.57 5.18
N ILE A 45 5.86 -12.53 4.40
CA ILE A 45 5.56 -11.17 4.80
C ILE A 45 4.06 -10.94 4.70
N HIS A 46 3.42 -10.82 5.86
CA HIS A 46 2.04 -10.38 5.97
C HIS A 46 1.82 -9.56 7.23
N ALA A 47 0.70 -8.82 7.31
CA ALA A 47 0.39 -7.92 8.42
C ALA A 47 0.29 -8.58 9.82
N GLY A 48 0.26 -9.91 9.87
CA GLY A 48 0.27 -10.67 11.14
C GLY A 48 1.69 -10.96 11.64
N ASN A 49 2.68 -10.86 10.77
CA ASN A 49 4.11 -11.05 11.06
C ASN A 49 4.86 -9.72 11.11
N VAL A 50 4.13 -8.60 11.11
CA VAL A 50 4.73 -7.27 11.22
C VAL A 50 4.17 -6.62 12.48
N MET A 51 5.08 -6.26 13.37
CA MET A 51 4.78 -5.54 14.59
C MET A 51 5.26 -4.12 14.48
N VAL A 52 4.44 -3.20 14.95
CA VAL A 52 4.66 -1.77 14.91
C VAL A 52 4.61 -1.29 16.35
N ASP A 53 5.71 -0.74 16.80
CA ASP A 53 5.79 -0.02 18.06
C ASP A 53 5.89 1.47 17.72
N ALA A 54 5.03 2.30 18.31
CA ALA A 54 5.01 3.72 18.05
C ALA A 54 4.87 4.42 19.41
N ASP A 55 5.82 5.30 19.71
CA ASP A 55 5.83 6.03 20.97
C ASP A 55 5.02 7.33 20.88
N GLU A 56 4.85 7.99 22.02
CA GLU A 56 4.09 9.24 22.13
C GLU A 56 4.83 10.41 21.46
N GLU A 57 6.16 10.32 21.38
CA GLU A 57 7.04 11.27 20.70
C GLU A 57 6.94 11.17 19.16
N GLY A 58 6.26 10.14 18.66
CA GLY A 58 5.99 9.92 17.25
C GLY A 58 7.10 9.17 16.52
N GLU A 59 8.09 8.66 17.23
CA GLU A 59 9.00 7.64 16.69
C GLU A 59 8.27 6.31 16.54
N MET A 60 8.79 5.47 15.65
CA MET A 60 8.16 4.21 15.29
C MET A 60 9.20 3.15 15.00
N GLU A 61 9.08 1.97 15.56
CA GLU A 61 9.88 0.82 15.20
C GLU A 61 9.02 -0.24 14.53
N VAL A 62 9.62 -0.94 13.58
CA VAL A 62 8.97 -2.05 12.88
C VAL A 62 9.82 -3.29 13.05
N THR A 63 9.21 -4.31 13.64
CA THR A 63 9.81 -5.62 13.84
C THR A 63 9.12 -6.65 12.97
N LEU A 64 9.90 -7.32 12.13
CA LEU A 64 9.45 -8.47 11.34
C LEU A 64 9.56 -9.74 12.20
N LEU A 65 8.47 -10.50 12.25
CA LEU A 65 8.29 -11.68 13.10
C LEU A 65 8.21 -12.94 12.25
N ASP A 66 8.41 -14.08 12.90
CA ASP A 66 8.22 -15.42 12.35
C ASP A 66 9.01 -15.74 11.08
N PHE A 67 10.27 -16.15 11.27
CA PHE A 67 11.16 -16.62 10.21
C PHE A 67 10.98 -18.12 9.89
N GLY A 68 9.82 -18.72 10.20
CA GLY A 68 9.56 -20.15 9.98
C GLY A 68 9.65 -20.60 8.52
N LEU A 69 9.42 -19.68 7.57
CA LEU A 69 9.55 -19.89 6.12
C LEU A 69 10.77 -19.16 5.52
N ALA A 70 11.61 -18.58 6.36
CA ALA A 70 12.76 -17.84 5.88
C ALA A 70 13.84 -18.77 5.32
N GLU A 71 14.41 -18.37 4.19
CA GLU A 71 15.41 -19.16 3.47
C GLU A 71 16.66 -18.31 3.21
N ARG A 72 17.84 -18.95 3.25
CA ARG A 72 19.09 -18.32 2.83
C ARG A 72 19.27 -18.48 1.33
N HIS A 73 18.90 -17.45 0.59
CA HIS A 73 19.05 -17.41 -0.87
C HIS A 73 19.49 -16.01 -1.33
N THR A 74 20.36 -15.99 -2.34
CA THR A 74 20.69 -14.78 -3.11
C THR A 74 19.89 -14.71 -4.41
N ASP A 75 18.83 -15.53 -4.54
CA ASP A 75 18.00 -15.57 -5.72
C ASP A 75 17.09 -14.34 -5.76
N VAL A 76 17.24 -13.57 -6.83
CA VAL A 76 16.45 -12.37 -7.11
C VAL A 76 14.96 -12.71 -7.20
N ALA A 77 14.60 -13.89 -7.70
CA ALA A 77 13.19 -14.29 -7.81
C ALA A 77 12.51 -14.39 -6.43
N ARG A 78 13.18 -15.01 -5.44
CA ARG A 78 12.65 -15.13 -4.08
C ARG A 78 12.65 -13.80 -3.33
N GLN A 79 13.65 -12.95 -3.56
CA GLN A 79 13.62 -11.58 -3.04
C GLN A 79 12.44 -10.80 -3.61
N MET A 80 12.09 -11.03 -4.88
CA MET A 80 10.95 -10.39 -5.52
C MET A 80 9.62 -10.78 -4.87
N ASP A 81 9.49 -12.01 -4.35
CA ASP A 81 8.27 -12.43 -3.65
C ASP A 81 8.01 -11.58 -2.40
N ASP A 82 9.05 -11.26 -1.61
CA ASP A 82 8.97 -10.34 -0.47
C ASP A 82 8.59 -8.92 -0.92
N VAL A 83 9.14 -8.44 -2.04
CA VAL A 83 8.79 -7.13 -2.63
C VAL A 83 7.32 -7.10 -3.05
N PHE A 84 6.84 -8.15 -3.72
CA PHE A 84 5.44 -8.26 -4.13
C PHE A 84 4.50 -8.31 -2.94
N ALA A 85 4.90 -8.96 -1.85
CA ALA A 85 4.14 -8.94 -0.60
C ALA A 85 3.98 -7.50 -0.06
N LEU A 86 5.05 -6.70 -0.05
CA LEU A 86 4.98 -5.29 0.34
C LEU A 86 4.09 -4.46 -0.59
N VAL A 87 4.24 -4.61 -1.90
CA VAL A 87 3.39 -3.93 -2.90
C VAL A 87 1.92 -4.26 -2.68
N LYS A 88 1.59 -5.53 -2.44
CA LYS A 88 0.22 -5.97 -2.16
C LYS A 88 -0.35 -5.29 -0.91
N HIS A 89 0.46 -5.14 0.14
CA HIS A 89 0.06 -4.44 1.35
C HIS A 89 -0.12 -2.93 1.13
N ALA A 90 0.77 -2.30 0.38
CA ALA A 90 0.65 -0.90 0.00
C ALA A 90 -0.65 -0.65 -0.79
N LEU A 91 -0.91 -1.46 -1.82
CA LEU A 91 -2.13 -1.38 -2.64
C LEU A 91 -3.42 -1.69 -1.86
N ARG A 92 -3.34 -2.31 -0.69
CA ARG A 92 -4.52 -2.48 0.17
C ARG A 92 -4.89 -1.20 0.91
N LEU A 93 -3.88 -0.40 1.28
CA LEU A 93 -4.05 0.83 2.05
C LEU A 93 -4.39 2.04 1.19
N LEU A 94 -3.89 2.08 -0.04
CA LEU A 94 -4.12 3.24 -0.90
C LEU A 94 -5.52 3.19 -1.50
N PRO A 95 -6.46 4.09 -1.17
CA PRO A 95 -7.75 4.13 -1.83
C PRO A 95 -7.60 4.46 -3.31
N GLU A 96 -8.58 4.07 -4.11
CA GLU A 96 -8.64 4.36 -5.55
C GLU A 96 -9.17 5.79 -5.76
N THR A 97 -8.37 6.79 -5.38
CA THR A 97 -8.65 8.21 -5.59
C THR A 97 -7.86 8.76 -6.77
N GLU A 98 -8.32 9.87 -7.35
CA GLU A 98 -7.62 10.53 -8.45
C GLU A 98 -6.19 10.94 -8.04
N GLU A 99 -6.02 11.42 -6.80
CA GLU A 99 -4.74 11.85 -6.22
C GLU A 99 -3.72 10.71 -6.10
N LEU A 100 -4.18 9.50 -5.72
CA LEU A 100 -3.30 8.34 -5.49
C LEU A 100 -3.26 7.38 -6.67
N SER A 101 -4.04 7.62 -7.72
CA SER A 101 -4.12 6.77 -8.91
C SER A 101 -2.74 6.56 -9.56
N GLY A 102 -1.95 7.63 -9.68
CA GLY A 102 -0.58 7.58 -10.20
C GLY A 102 0.36 6.74 -9.34
N VAL A 103 0.29 6.89 -8.02
CA VAL A 103 1.11 6.12 -7.06
C VAL A 103 0.72 4.64 -7.09
N ARG A 104 -0.59 4.33 -7.09
CA ARG A 104 -1.09 2.95 -7.22
C ARG A 104 -0.62 2.29 -8.52
N TRP A 105 -0.73 3.00 -9.64
CA TRP A 105 -0.26 2.50 -10.93
C TRP A 105 1.24 2.21 -10.92
N ALA A 106 2.05 3.13 -10.39
CA ALA A 106 3.48 2.95 -10.29
C ALA A 106 3.87 1.77 -9.37
N LEU A 107 3.16 1.61 -8.23
CA LEU A 107 3.39 0.51 -7.30
C LEU A 107 3.17 -0.88 -7.93
N GLN A 108 2.17 -1.01 -8.81
CA GLN A 108 1.92 -2.28 -9.51
C GLN A 108 3.09 -2.72 -10.40
N GLY A 109 3.90 -1.76 -10.89
CA GLY A 109 5.09 -2.02 -11.70
C GLY A 109 6.39 -2.01 -10.90
N ALA A 110 6.35 -1.82 -9.57
CA ALA A 110 7.56 -1.71 -8.76
C ALA A 110 8.30 -3.05 -8.70
N ALA A 111 9.59 -3.04 -9.04
CA ALA A 111 10.44 -4.23 -9.13
C ALA A 111 11.59 -4.24 -8.10
N ASN A 112 11.62 -3.28 -7.17
CA ASN A 112 12.62 -3.21 -6.12
C ASN A 112 12.11 -2.42 -4.91
N LEU A 113 12.73 -2.64 -3.75
CA LEU A 113 12.33 -2.02 -2.48
C LEU A 113 12.46 -0.50 -2.46
N SER A 114 13.49 0.07 -3.11
CA SER A 114 13.69 1.52 -3.13
C SER A 114 12.54 2.24 -3.82
N THR A 115 12.09 1.71 -4.98
CA THR A 115 10.92 2.26 -5.68
C THR A 115 9.65 2.13 -4.85
N VAL A 116 9.45 1.03 -4.13
CA VAL A 116 8.28 0.85 -3.25
C VAL A 116 8.31 1.88 -2.11
N GLU A 117 9.45 2.06 -1.47
CA GLU A 117 9.66 3.00 -0.38
C GLU A 117 9.41 4.45 -0.82
N ASP A 118 9.97 4.87 -1.95
CA ASP A 118 9.77 6.20 -2.52
C ASP A 118 8.29 6.49 -2.78
N LEU A 119 7.60 5.54 -3.42
CA LEU A 119 6.16 5.64 -3.73
C LEU A 119 5.29 5.66 -2.49
N LEU A 120 5.64 4.88 -1.46
CA LEU A 120 4.96 4.93 -0.15
C LEU A 120 5.18 6.28 0.54
N GLY A 121 6.38 6.85 0.43
CA GLY A 121 6.68 8.19 0.92
C GLY A 121 5.86 9.27 0.22
N ASP A 122 5.68 9.16 -1.10
CA ASP A 122 4.79 10.05 -1.87
C ASP A 122 3.33 9.92 -1.43
N ALA A 123 2.84 8.68 -1.27
CA ALA A 123 1.49 8.44 -0.77
C ALA A 123 1.26 9.05 0.62
N LEU A 124 2.22 8.90 1.53
CA LEU A 124 2.14 9.47 2.88
C LEU A 124 2.04 11.00 2.83
N ARG A 125 2.87 11.65 2.00
CA ARG A 125 2.84 13.11 1.81
C ARG A 125 1.48 13.59 1.28
N LEU A 126 0.94 12.90 0.28
CA LEU A 126 -0.38 13.22 -0.28
C LEU A 126 -1.49 13.04 0.77
N HIS A 127 -1.43 11.96 1.55
CA HIS A 127 -2.43 11.68 2.58
C HIS A 127 -2.37 12.71 3.73
N GLN A 128 -1.18 13.18 4.10
CA GLN A 128 -1.01 14.27 5.06
C GLN A 128 -1.53 15.60 4.51
N ALA A 129 -1.27 15.91 3.23
CA ALA A 129 -1.76 17.13 2.60
C ALA A 129 -3.30 17.18 2.54
N SER A 130 -3.96 16.07 2.22
CA SER A 130 -5.43 15.97 2.22
C SER A 130 -6.04 16.17 3.61
N ASN A 131 -5.35 15.72 4.67
CA ASN A 131 -5.81 15.90 6.05
C ASN A 131 -5.44 17.26 6.66
N ALA A 132 -4.47 17.98 6.07
CA ALA A 132 -3.98 19.27 6.56
C ALA A 132 -4.78 20.48 6.06
N VAL A 133 -5.81 20.30 5.22
CA VAL A 133 -6.73 21.38 4.85
C VAL A 133 -7.82 21.48 5.92
N PRO A 134 -7.75 22.40 6.91
CA PRO A 134 -8.94 22.74 7.64
C PRO A 134 -9.94 23.32 6.63
N SER A 135 -11.19 22.86 6.66
CA SER A 135 -12.31 23.46 5.95
C SER A 135 -12.48 24.94 6.31
N ALA A 136 -11.64 25.81 5.75
CA ALA A 136 -11.67 27.26 5.89
C ALA A 136 -12.38 27.90 4.69
N SER A 137 -13.47 27.28 4.23
CA SER A 137 -14.29 27.78 3.11
C SER A 137 -15.78 27.81 3.45
N LEU A 138 -16.14 28.20 4.68
CA LEU A 138 -17.50 28.64 5.04
C LEU A 138 -17.52 29.92 5.92
N LEU A 139 -16.55 30.82 5.73
CA LEU A 139 -16.70 32.21 6.18
C LEU A 139 -16.68 33.13 4.96
N LEU A 140 -17.82 33.17 4.27
CA LEU A 140 -18.18 34.37 3.52
C LEU A 140 -18.32 35.52 4.52
N PRO A 141 -17.71 36.70 4.28
CA PRO A 141 -18.08 37.89 5.03
C PRO A 141 -19.47 38.30 4.57
N TYR A 142 -20.49 37.93 5.35
CA TYR A 142 -21.78 38.60 5.29
C TYR A 142 -21.56 40.04 5.74
N ALA A 143 -21.37 40.94 4.77
CA ALA A 143 -21.42 42.36 4.99
C ALA A 143 -22.84 42.73 5.41
N SER A 144 -23.01 43.05 6.68
CA SER A 144 -24.23 43.65 7.24
C SER A 144 -24.45 45.01 6.58
N HIS A 145 -25.40 45.08 5.65
CA HIS A 145 -26.08 46.33 5.33
C HIS A 145 -27.47 46.28 5.95
N ASP A 146 -27.53 46.86 7.15
CA ASP A 146 -28.72 47.49 7.71
C ASP A 146 -29.28 48.50 6.70
N LEU A 147 -30.55 48.37 6.32
CA LEU A 147 -31.47 49.46 5.93
C LEU A 147 -32.81 48.87 5.45
N GLY A 148 -33.84 48.97 6.32
CA GLY A 148 -35.21 49.32 5.91
C GLY A 148 -36.16 48.17 5.54
N ASP A 149 -37.03 47.81 6.48
CA ASP A 149 -38.32 47.17 6.21
C ASP A 149 -39.16 47.98 5.20
N PRO A 150 -40.00 47.29 4.41
CA PRO A 150 -41.41 47.59 4.56
C PRO A 150 -42.32 46.35 4.60
N VAL A 151 -43.24 46.46 5.56
CA VAL A 151 -44.57 45.87 5.68
C VAL A 151 -45.16 45.30 4.38
N TYR A 152 -45.57 44.02 4.42
CA TYR A 152 -46.67 43.53 3.59
C TYR A 152 -47.57 42.59 4.38
N GLU A 153 -48.82 43.01 4.56
CA GLU A 153 -49.91 42.26 5.16
C GLU A 153 -50.43 41.17 4.21
N GLY A 154 -50.81 40.04 4.81
CA GLY A 154 -52.05 39.31 4.50
C GLY A 154 -52.10 38.46 3.23
N LEU A 155 -52.22 37.15 3.40
CA LEU A 155 -53.47 36.44 3.11
C LEU A 155 -53.43 34.96 3.54
N SER A 156 -54.55 34.58 4.10
CA SER A 156 -54.93 33.29 4.67
C SER A 156 -55.20 32.23 3.59
N ALA A 157 -54.86 30.96 3.84
CA ALA A 157 -55.70 29.83 3.44
C ALA A 157 -55.28 28.49 4.07
N SER A 158 -56.18 28.03 4.94
CA SER A 158 -56.44 26.67 5.40
C SER A 158 -56.41 25.58 4.31
N ALA A 159 -55.85 24.40 4.60
CA ALA A 159 -56.47 23.10 4.24
C ALA A 159 -55.76 21.87 4.86
N ARG A 160 -56.46 21.24 5.81
CA ARG A 160 -56.81 19.80 5.93
C ARG A 160 -55.76 18.71 5.65
N HIS A 161 -55.49 17.95 6.73
CA HIS A 161 -55.22 16.51 6.80
C HIS A 161 -56.13 15.63 5.89
N PRO A 162 -55.74 14.41 5.45
CA PRO A 162 -55.58 13.27 6.39
C PRO A 162 -54.60 12.11 6.04
N ARG A 163 -54.16 11.42 7.12
CA ARG A 163 -53.92 9.97 7.35
C ARG A 163 -53.63 9.01 6.17
N ARG A 164 -52.57 8.18 6.31
CA ARG A 164 -52.55 6.69 6.45
C ARG A 164 -51.10 6.18 6.41
N ARG A 165 -50.58 5.55 7.49
CA ARG A 165 -50.44 4.08 7.72
C ARG A 165 -49.84 3.29 6.54
N THR A 166 -48.62 2.79 6.68
CA THR A 166 -48.27 1.36 6.90
C THR A 166 -46.76 1.13 6.64
N SER A 167 -46.08 0.56 7.62
CA SER A 167 -44.91 -0.32 7.47
C SER A 167 -45.43 -1.78 7.46
N PRO A 168 -44.61 -2.85 7.39
CA PRO A 168 -43.25 -3.09 6.85
C PRO A 168 -43.25 -4.27 5.83
N THR A 169 -42.11 -4.61 5.21
CA THR A 169 -41.58 -6.00 5.14
C THR A 169 -40.32 -6.10 4.26
N CYS A 170 -39.24 -6.60 4.85
CA CYS A 170 -38.10 -7.21 4.15
C CYS A 170 -38.52 -8.50 3.41
N PRO A 171 -37.81 -8.87 2.34
CA PRO A 171 -37.60 -10.26 1.99
C PRO A 171 -36.15 -10.69 2.18
N ARG A 172 -36.05 -11.94 2.65
CA ARG A 172 -34.88 -12.72 3.02
C ARG A 172 -33.97 -13.07 1.84
N HIS A 173 -32.69 -13.24 2.21
CA HIS A 173 -31.72 -14.21 1.69
C HIS A 173 -32.25 -15.26 0.71
N ARG A 174 -31.60 -15.33 -0.46
CA ARG A 174 -31.58 -16.52 -1.30
C ARG A 174 -30.13 -16.88 -1.62
N SER A 175 -29.66 -17.96 -1.03
CA SER A 175 -28.47 -18.70 -1.45
C SER A 175 -28.61 -19.11 -2.91
N LEU A 176 -27.62 -18.76 -3.74
CA LEU A 176 -27.39 -19.42 -5.02
C LEU A 176 -25.97 -19.98 -5.02
N LYS A 177 -25.92 -21.31 -4.96
CA LYS A 177 -24.78 -22.14 -5.35
C LYS A 177 -24.48 -21.85 -6.81
N THR A 178 -23.26 -21.45 -7.14
CA THR A 178 -22.77 -21.45 -8.52
C THR A 178 -22.02 -22.76 -8.81
N PRO A 179 -22.23 -23.37 -9.99
CA PRO A 179 -21.60 -24.62 -10.35
C PRO A 179 -20.21 -24.43 -10.98
N SER A 180 -19.35 -25.40 -10.68
CA SER A 180 -18.09 -25.73 -11.32
C SER A 180 -18.20 -25.72 -12.86
N CYS A 181 -17.49 -24.79 -13.52
CA CYS A 181 -17.26 -24.81 -14.96
C CYS A 181 -15.87 -25.41 -15.26
N ARG A 182 -15.85 -26.63 -15.80
CA ARG A 182 -14.67 -27.22 -16.46
C ARG A 182 -14.59 -26.67 -17.88
N TYR A 183 -13.50 -26.01 -18.22
CA TYR A 183 -13.12 -25.74 -19.61
C TYR A 183 -12.17 -26.85 -20.11
N PRO A 184 -12.47 -27.52 -21.23
CA PRO A 184 -11.50 -28.33 -21.94
C PRO A 184 -10.90 -27.53 -23.11
N GLY A 185 -9.58 -27.66 -23.30
CA GLY A 185 -8.94 -27.43 -24.60
C GLY A 185 -8.27 -26.07 -24.79
N ALA A 186 -7.06 -25.90 -24.27
CA ALA A 186 -6.08 -24.97 -24.82
C ALA A 186 -5.04 -25.77 -25.61
N ARG A 187 -4.96 -25.53 -26.93
CA ARG A 187 -3.87 -26.01 -27.78
C ARG A 187 -2.57 -25.26 -27.43
N PRO A 188 -1.39 -25.90 -27.48
CA PRO A 188 -0.13 -25.21 -27.26
C PRO A 188 0.20 -24.26 -28.43
N ALA A 189 0.65 -23.05 -28.08
CA ALA A 189 1.15 -22.05 -29.02
C ALA A 189 2.51 -22.50 -29.63
N PRO A 190 2.85 -22.05 -30.85
CA PRO A 190 4.09 -22.45 -31.50
C PRO A 190 5.32 -21.79 -30.85
N THR A 191 6.34 -22.62 -30.61
CA THR A 191 7.68 -22.22 -30.15
C THR A 191 8.36 -21.36 -31.22
N ILE A 192 8.59 -20.07 -30.90
CA ILE A 192 9.46 -19.20 -31.69
C ILE A 192 10.87 -19.33 -31.11
N THR A 193 11.74 -20.05 -31.80
CA THR A 193 13.19 -20.05 -31.53
C THR A 193 13.80 -18.74 -32.05
N PRO A 194 14.48 -17.93 -31.22
CA PRO A 194 15.26 -16.82 -31.71
C PRO A 194 16.58 -17.31 -32.30
N THR A 195 16.79 -17.03 -33.58
CA THR A 195 18.08 -17.16 -34.26
C THR A 195 19.06 -16.13 -33.69
N ILE A 196 20.06 -16.60 -32.94
CA ILE A 196 21.16 -15.75 -32.45
C ILE A 196 22.21 -15.67 -33.56
N THR A 197 22.31 -14.50 -34.19
CA THR A 197 23.42 -14.14 -35.06
C THR A 197 24.61 -13.72 -34.17
N PRO A 198 25.82 -14.29 -34.33
CA PRO A 198 26.97 -13.87 -33.54
C PRO A 198 27.51 -12.53 -34.07
N THR A 199 27.34 -11.47 -33.26
CA THR A 199 27.99 -10.18 -33.46
C THR A 199 29.47 -10.29 -33.12
N LEU A 200 30.33 -9.97 -34.11
CA LEU A 200 31.77 -9.84 -33.96
C LEU A 200 32.12 -8.88 -32.80
N ALA A 201 32.96 -9.35 -31.88
CA ALA A 201 33.59 -8.51 -30.85
C ALA A 201 34.73 -7.67 -31.46
N PRO A 202 34.85 -6.38 -31.10
CA PRO A 202 36.06 -5.61 -31.39
C PRO A 202 37.15 -5.93 -30.35
N SER A 203 38.34 -6.20 -30.87
CA SER A 203 39.61 -6.34 -30.16
C SER A 203 39.94 -5.10 -29.31
N MET A 204 40.26 -5.30 -28.03
CA MET A 204 40.94 -4.31 -27.18
C MET A 204 42.35 -4.80 -26.82
N PRO A 205 43.37 -3.92 -26.84
CA PRO A 205 44.72 -4.25 -26.41
C PRO A 205 44.88 -4.08 -24.88
N GLY A 206 45.80 -4.86 -24.32
CA GLY A 206 46.01 -5.03 -22.88
C GLY A 206 46.52 -3.82 -22.10
N GLY A 207 46.55 -4.00 -20.78
CA GLY A 207 47.16 -3.08 -19.83
C GLY A 207 46.83 -3.52 -18.40
N GLY A 208 47.80 -4.13 -17.72
CA GLY A 208 47.59 -4.86 -16.48
C GLY A 208 47.40 -4.02 -15.21
N ARG A 209 47.05 -4.74 -14.13
CA ARG A 209 47.64 -4.67 -12.78
C ARG A 209 46.78 -5.53 -11.84
N THR A 210 47.27 -6.71 -11.50
CA THR A 210 46.75 -7.53 -10.40
C THR A 210 47.25 -6.94 -9.08
N HIS A 211 46.35 -6.33 -8.31
CA HIS A 211 46.55 -6.10 -6.89
C HIS A 211 45.97 -7.29 -6.13
N THR A 212 46.86 -8.15 -5.64
CA THR A 212 46.55 -9.22 -4.68
C THR A 212 46.34 -8.59 -3.31
N LEU A 213 45.10 -8.55 -2.83
CA LEU A 213 44.79 -8.22 -1.43
C LEU A 213 44.74 -9.52 -0.63
N ASN A 214 45.78 -9.68 0.19
CA ASN A 214 45.96 -10.71 1.20
C ASN A 214 45.18 -10.32 2.46
N ILE A 215 44.19 -11.12 2.86
CA ILE A 215 43.53 -10.99 4.16
C ILE A 215 43.74 -12.28 4.96
N ASN A 216 44.86 -12.33 5.67
CA ASN A 216 45.05 -13.22 6.80
C ASN A 216 45.13 -12.36 8.07
N GLY A 217 44.21 -12.61 9.00
CA GLY A 217 44.44 -12.44 10.43
C GLY A 217 43.85 -11.20 11.07
N VAL A 218 42.75 -11.40 11.81
CA VAL A 218 42.52 -10.74 13.10
C VAL A 218 41.81 -11.74 14.04
N VAL A 219 42.61 -12.21 15.01
CA VAL A 219 42.34 -12.60 16.41
C VAL A 219 41.22 -13.61 16.71
#